data_AF-A0A078JJ66-F1
#
_entry.id   AF-A0A078JJ66-F1
#
_cell.length_a   1.000
_cell.length_b   1.000
_cell.length_c   1.000
_cell.angle_alpha   90.00
_cell.angle_beta   90.00
_cell.angle_gamma   90.00
#
_symmetry.space_group_name_H-M   'P 1'
#
loop_
_entity.id
_entity.type
_entity.pdbx_description
1 polymer ?
#
loop_
_entity_poly.entity_id
_entity_poly.type
_entity_poly.pdbx_seq_one_letter_code
_entity_poly.pdbx_strand_id
1 'polypeptide(L)'
;MALPVKKLLKLLYPSLFRVDEWLLKPSADHDDLKDVLRRLPLAAESLDSRGLYIYDDGFRLVLWFGRMLSPDIAKCLLGADFAAELSRVTLQEQENGMSKKLMRLIKKVRENDPSYHPMCLLVRQGEQPREGFLLLRNLIDDQMGGSTGYVDWMLQLHRQVQQNA
;
A
#
# COMPACT_ATOMS: atom_id res chain seq x y z
N MET A 1 -16.33 -22.23 6.81
CA MET A 1 -15.71 -21.29 5.86
C MET A 1 -14.22 -21.56 5.83
N ALA A 2 -13.63 -21.95 4.70
CA ALA A 2 -12.19 -22.22 4.62
C ALA A 2 -11.55 -21.36 3.53
N LEU A 3 -10.95 -20.24 3.94
CA LEU A 3 -10.00 -19.52 3.07
C LEU A 3 -8.66 -20.26 3.12
N PRO A 4 -7.97 -20.44 1.98
CA PRO A 4 -6.61 -20.97 1.96
C PRO A 4 -5.68 -20.18 2.89
N VAL A 5 -4.79 -20.87 3.62
CA VAL A 5 -3.87 -20.28 4.61
C VAL A 5 -3.10 -19.09 4.05
N LYS A 6 -2.58 -19.19 2.82
CA LYS A 6 -1.87 -18.10 2.14
C LYS A 6 -2.69 -16.80 2.07
N LYS A 7 -4.00 -16.92 1.87
CA LYS A 7 -4.92 -15.77 1.77
C LYS A 7 -5.25 -15.23 3.15
N LEU A 8 -5.49 -16.12 4.11
CA LEU A 8 -5.70 -15.74 5.50
C LEU A 8 -4.51 -14.94 6.04
N LEU A 9 -3.28 -15.38 5.74
CA LEU A 9 -2.06 -14.66 6.15
C LEU A 9 -2.00 -13.24 5.58
N LYS A 10 -2.48 -13.01 4.36
CA LYS A 10 -2.52 -11.68 3.74
C LYS A 10 -3.56 -10.75 4.38
N LEU A 11 -4.62 -11.32 4.96
CA LEU A 11 -5.61 -10.57 5.74
C LEU A 11 -5.11 -10.21 7.13
N LEU A 12 -4.32 -11.10 7.73
CA LEU A 12 -3.72 -10.87 9.04
C LEU A 12 -2.55 -9.90 8.96
N TYR A 13 -1.70 -10.04 7.93
CA TYR A 13 -0.55 -9.19 7.69
C TYR A 13 -0.55 -8.72 6.22
N PRO A 14 -1.22 -7.58 5.94
CA PRO A 14 -1.22 -6.95 4.63
C PRO A 14 0.19 -6.62 4.11
N SER A 15 0.28 -6.16 2.88
CA SER A 15 1.56 -5.70 2.32
C SER A 15 1.48 -4.23 1.94
N LEU A 16 2.52 -3.48 2.28
CA LEU A 16 2.72 -2.09 1.89
C LEU A 16 3.98 -1.99 1.03
N PHE A 17 3.87 -1.31 -0.11
CA PHE A 17 4.97 -1.13 -1.07
C PHE A 17 5.07 0.33 -1.48
N ARG A 18 6.28 0.88 -1.56
CA ARG A 18 6.54 2.21 -2.15
C ARG A 18 6.85 2.06 -3.63
N VAL A 19 6.21 2.86 -4.48
CA VAL A 19 6.26 2.65 -5.94
C VAL A 19 6.73 3.87 -6.73
N ASP A 20 6.75 5.08 -6.16
CA ASP A 20 7.14 6.32 -6.86
C ASP A 20 8.54 6.25 -7.46
N GLU A 21 9.54 5.83 -6.69
CA GLU A 21 10.93 5.77 -7.16
C GLU A 21 11.11 4.80 -8.34
N TRP A 22 10.43 3.65 -8.28
CA TRP A 22 10.48 2.70 -9.36
C TRP A 22 9.76 3.18 -10.61
N LEU A 23 8.64 3.89 -10.46
CA LEU A 23 7.91 4.45 -11.60
C LEU A 23 8.74 5.44 -12.42
N LEU A 24 9.70 6.12 -11.77
CA LEU A 24 10.64 7.03 -12.42
C LEU A 24 11.80 6.31 -13.15
N LYS A 25 12.14 5.07 -12.80
CA LYS A 25 13.22 4.32 -13.46
C LYS A 25 12.86 3.97 -14.92
N PRO A 26 13.79 4.14 -15.88
CA PRO A 26 13.58 3.69 -17.26
C PRO A 26 13.38 2.17 -17.31
N SER A 27 12.50 1.70 -18.19
CA SER A 27 11.94 0.34 -18.21
C SER A 27 12.89 -0.76 -18.75
N ALA A 28 14.15 -0.75 -18.34
CA ALA A 28 15.19 -1.59 -18.94
C ALA A 28 15.27 -3.02 -18.38
N ASP A 29 14.73 -3.33 -17.19
CA ASP A 29 14.99 -4.65 -16.58
C ASP A 29 13.76 -5.38 -16.05
N HIS A 30 13.73 -6.69 -16.28
CA HIS A 30 12.69 -7.60 -15.81
C HIS A 30 12.87 -8.00 -14.33
N ASP A 31 14.08 -7.85 -13.78
CA ASP A 31 14.42 -8.24 -12.40
C ASP A 31 13.99 -7.18 -11.35
N ASP A 32 13.68 -5.97 -11.80
CA ASP A 32 13.27 -4.81 -10.99
C ASP A 32 11.99 -5.04 -10.17
N LEU A 33 11.11 -5.98 -10.57
CA LEU A 33 9.79 -6.11 -9.94
C LEU A 33 9.89 -6.62 -8.49
N LYS A 34 10.88 -7.45 -8.18
CA LYS A 34 11.08 -7.95 -6.82
C LYS A 34 11.47 -6.82 -5.88
N ASP A 35 12.26 -5.87 -6.37
CA ASP A 35 12.70 -4.70 -5.59
C ASP A 35 11.54 -3.77 -5.26
N VAL A 36 10.60 -3.58 -6.19
CA VAL A 36 9.37 -2.79 -5.96
C VAL A 36 8.45 -3.45 -4.95
N LEU A 37 8.32 -4.77 -5.05
CA LEU A 37 7.45 -5.56 -4.18
C LEU A 37 8.14 -5.89 -2.84
N ARG A 38 9.21 -5.16 -2.49
CA ARG A 38 9.78 -5.21 -1.15
C ARG A 38 8.79 -4.60 -0.16
N ARG A 39 8.32 -5.43 0.77
CA ARG A 39 7.38 -5.02 1.80
C ARG A 39 8.02 -4.02 2.75
N LEU A 40 7.30 -2.96 3.03
CA LEU A 40 7.60 -2.03 4.10
C LEU A 40 6.87 -2.46 5.38
N PRO A 41 7.38 -2.07 6.56
CA PRO A 41 6.65 -2.19 7.82
C PRO A 41 5.26 -1.54 7.72
N LEU A 42 4.29 -2.09 8.42
CA LEU A 42 2.92 -1.58 8.48
C LEU A 42 2.82 -0.56 9.62
N ALA A 43 3.61 0.49 9.52
CA ALA A 43 3.70 1.58 10.49
C ALA A 43 3.60 2.94 9.79
N ALA A 44 3.05 3.95 10.46
CA ALA A 44 2.85 5.30 9.92
C ALA A 44 4.18 5.96 9.55
N GLU A 45 5.25 5.63 10.27
CA GLU A 45 6.61 6.08 9.96
C GLU A 45 7.12 5.59 8.59
N SER A 46 6.55 4.50 8.05
CA SER A 46 6.90 4.01 6.71
C SER A 46 6.29 4.87 5.58
N LEU A 47 5.33 5.73 5.90
CA LEU A 47 4.64 6.60 4.94
C LEU A 47 5.28 7.99 4.89
N ASP A 48 6.05 8.24 3.84
CA ASP A 48 6.57 9.56 3.53
C ASP A 48 5.51 10.38 2.77
N SER A 49 5.30 11.62 3.19
CA SER A 49 4.43 12.58 2.52
C SER A 49 4.74 12.86 1.05
N ARG A 50 5.95 12.53 0.58
CA ARG A 50 6.39 12.69 -0.82
C ARG A 50 6.22 11.43 -1.65
N GLY A 51 5.88 10.30 -1.03
CA GLY A 51 5.84 9.01 -1.70
C GLY A 51 4.47 8.65 -2.28
N LEU A 52 4.49 7.61 -3.11
CA LEU A 52 3.30 6.91 -3.61
C LEU A 52 3.38 5.46 -3.16
N TYR A 53 2.32 4.98 -2.53
CA TYR A 53 2.31 3.66 -1.90
C TYR A 53 1.14 2.82 -2.41
N ILE A 54 1.36 1.51 -2.48
CA ILE A 54 0.31 0.51 -2.69
C ILE A 54 0.19 -0.32 -1.42
N TYR A 55 -1.00 -0.29 -0.83
CA TYR A 55 -1.39 -1.19 0.25
C TYR A 55 -2.29 -2.30 -0.32
N ASP A 56 -1.99 -3.55 0.04
CA ASP A 56 -2.62 -4.75 -0.48
C ASP A 56 -3.00 -5.70 0.66
N ASP A 57 -4.31 -5.76 0.96
CA ASP A 57 -4.89 -6.67 1.95
C ASP A 57 -5.43 -7.97 1.33
N GLY A 58 -5.23 -8.18 0.02
CA GLY A 58 -5.77 -9.31 -0.72
C GLY A 58 -7.21 -9.14 -1.23
N PHE A 59 -7.98 -8.18 -0.72
CA PHE A 59 -9.31 -7.85 -1.22
C PHE A 59 -9.36 -6.49 -1.94
N ARG A 60 -8.51 -5.55 -1.54
CA ARG A 60 -8.44 -4.19 -2.03
C ARG A 60 -6.97 -3.82 -2.26
N LEU A 61 -6.75 -3.01 -3.29
CA LEU A 61 -5.50 -2.32 -3.52
C LEU A 61 -5.75 -0.83 -3.24
N VAL A 62 -5.13 -0.29 -2.20
CA VAL A 62 -5.23 1.13 -1.87
C VAL A 62 -3.97 1.83 -2.38
N LEU A 63 -4.13 2.74 -3.34
CA LEU A 63 -3.07 3.63 -3.77
C LEU A 63 -3.15 4.89 -2.91
N TRP A 64 -2.15 5.06 -2.05
CA TRP A 64 -2.05 6.20 -1.15
C TRP A 64 -1.09 7.23 -1.73
N PHE A 65 -1.60 8.44 -1.95
CA PHE A 65 -0.86 9.58 -2.48
C PHE A 65 -0.42 10.48 -1.34
N GLY A 66 0.89 10.60 -1.13
CA GLY A 66 1.43 11.56 -0.18
C GLY A 66 1.04 12.99 -0.54
N ARG A 67 0.78 13.84 0.47
CA ARG A 67 0.32 15.23 0.24
C ARG A 67 1.34 16.09 -0.51
N MET A 68 2.61 15.73 -0.45
CA MET A 68 3.74 16.39 -1.10
C MET A 68 4.31 15.57 -2.27
N LEU A 69 3.56 14.57 -2.76
CA LEU A 69 3.94 13.85 -3.97
C LEU A 69 4.05 14.82 -5.14
N SER A 70 5.05 14.62 -5.99
CA SER A 70 5.25 15.47 -7.18
C SER A 70 3.96 15.53 -8.02
N PRO A 71 3.48 16.75 -8.37
CA PRO A 71 2.28 16.90 -9.17
C PRO A 71 2.43 16.30 -10.56
N ASP A 72 3.67 16.20 -11.08
CA ASP A 72 3.93 15.58 -12.38
C ASP A 72 3.69 14.07 -12.35
N ILE A 73 4.06 13.40 -11.26
CA ILE A 73 3.74 11.98 -11.05
C ILE A 73 2.21 11.83 -10.99
N ALA A 74 1.52 12.64 -10.19
CA ALA A 74 0.07 12.58 -10.08
C ALA A 74 -0.64 12.81 -11.43
N LYS A 75 -0.20 13.80 -12.22
CA LYS A 75 -0.71 14.07 -13.57
C LYS A 75 -0.46 12.92 -14.53
N CYS A 76 0.73 12.34 -14.52
CA CYS A 76 1.03 11.17 -15.36
C CYS A 76 0.14 9.98 -15.02
N LEU A 77 -0.18 9.77 -13.73
CA LEU A 77 -0.96 8.61 -13.30
C LEU A 77 -2.48 8.81 -13.45
N LEU A 78 -2.99 10.02 -13.20
CA LEU A 78 -4.42 10.32 -13.12
C LEU A 78 -4.95 11.13 -14.31
N GLY A 79 -4.09 11.63 -15.19
CA GLY A 79 -4.50 12.41 -16.36
C GLY A 79 -5.26 13.68 -15.97
N ALA A 80 -6.42 13.91 -16.60
CA ALA A 80 -7.28 15.07 -16.32
C ALA A 80 -7.82 15.10 -14.88
N ASP A 81 -7.92 13.95 -14.23
CA ASP A 81 -8.50 13.80 -12.89
C ASP A 81 -7.49 14.06 -11.76
N PHE A 82 -6.25 14.49 -12.05
CA PHE A 82 -5.20 14.66 -11.03
C PHE A 82 -5.58 15.64 -9.90
N ALA A 83 -6.40 16.63 -10.22
CA ALA A 83 -6.91 17.65 -9.31
C ALA A 83 -8.27 17.29 -8.70
N ALA A 84 -8.92 16.21 -9.17
CA ALA A 84 -10.21 15.79 -8.67
C ALA A 84 -10.11 15.17 -7.26
N GLU A 85 -11.26 15.02 -6.62
CA GLU A 85 -11.39 14.27 -5.38
C GLU A 85 -11.15 12.78 -5.67
N LEU A 86 -10.10 12.20 -5.08
CA LEU A 86 -9.66 10.84 -5.39
C LEU A 86 -10.72 9.78 -5.08
N SER A 87 -11.67 10.07 -4.18
CA SER A 87 -12.81 9.21 -3.87
C SER A 87 -13.70 8.91 -5.09
N ARG A 88 -13.70 9.80 -6.09
CA ARG A 88 -14.52 9.72 -7.32
C ARG A 88 -13.72 9.30 -8.54
N VAL A 89 -12.39 9.19 -8.42
CA VAL A 89 -11.50 8.87 -9.53
C VAL A 89 -11.36 7.36 -9.66
N THR A 90 -11.63 6.84 -10.85
CA THR A 90 -11.34 5.45 -11.20
C THR A 90 -9.97 5.41 -11.86
N LEU A 91 -9.07 4.57 -11.37
CA LEU A 91 -7.74 4.42 -11.97
C LEU A 91 -7.87 3.85 -13.39
N GLN A 92 -7.39 4.59 -14.38
CA GLN A 92 -7.37 4.21 -15.78
C GLN A 92 -5.97 4.37 -16.36
N GLU A 93 -5.62 3.50 -17.31
CA GLU A 93 -4.36 3.61 -18.04
C GLU A 93 -4.34 4.90 -18.87
N GLN A 94 -3.27 5.68 -18.71
CA GLN A 94 -3.02 6.91 -19.48
C GLN A 94 -2.03 6.64 -20.61
N GLU A 95 -2.02 7.49 -21.64
CA GLU A 95 -1.10 7.41 -22.78
C GLU A 95 0.35 7.84 -22.45
N ASN A 96 0.92 7.35 -21.34
CA ASN A 96 2.30 7.58 -20.97
C ASN A 96 2.95 6.33 -20.36
N GLY A 97 4.28 6.29 -20.41
CA GLY A 97 5.06 5.13 -19.94
C GLY A 97 4.87 4.82 -18.45
N MET A 98 4.70 5.85 -17.61
CA MET A 98 4.56 5.72 -16.16
C MET A 98 3.22 5.05 -15.78
N SER A 99 2.11 5.53 -16.32
CA SER A 99 0.80 4.93 -16.09
C SER A 99 0.75 3.49 -16.59
N LYS A 100 1.25 3.22 -17.80
CA LYS A 100 1.40 1.85 -18.34
C LYS A 100 2.27 0.95 -17.46
N LYS A 101 3.28 1.51 -16.80
CA LYS A 101 4.16 0.79 -15.87
C LYS A 101 3.44 0.45 -14.57
N LEU A 102 2.66 1.39 -14.00
CA LEU A 102 1.80 1.16 -12.84
C LEU A 102 0.71 0.11 -13.13
N MET A 103 0.03 0.21 -14.28
CA MET A 103 -1.03 -0.73 -14.65
C MET A 103 -0.50 -2.15 -14.82
N ARG A 104 0.71 -2.31 -15.38
CA ARG A 104 1.41 -3.61 -15.42
C ARG A 104 1.74 -4.15 -14.02
N LEU A 105 2.19 -3.30 -13.09
CA LEU A 105 2.43 -3.71 -11.71
C LEU A 105 1.14 -4.20 -11.05
N ILE A 106 0.05 -3.43 -11.15
CA ILE A 106 -1.26 -3.80 -10.60
C ILE A 106 -1.75 -5.11 -11.21
N LYS A 107 -1.59 -5.29 -12.53
CA LYS A 107 -1.95 -6.54 -13.21
C LYS A 107 -1.18 -7.74 -12.64
N LYS A 108 0.13 -7.63 -12.45
CA LYS A 108 0.95 -8.69 -11.85
C LYS A 108 0.55 -9.00 -10.40
N VAL A 109 0.24 -7.97 -9.61
CA VAL A 109 -0.26 -8.16 -8.23
C VAL A 109 -1.58 -8.94 -8.24
N ARG A 110 -2.47 -8.68 -9.20
CA ARG A 110 -3.73 -9.42 -9.39
C ARG A 110 -3.52 -10.85 -9.87
N GLU A 111 -2.57 -11.07 -10.78
CA GLU A 111 -2.23 -12.42 -11.29
C GLU A 111 -1.71 -13.36 -10.19
N ASN A 112 -1.11 -12.81 -9.12
CA ASN A 112 -0.65 -13.60 -7.98
C ASN A 112 -1.77 -14.28 -7.18
N ASP A 113 -3.02 -13.79 -7.27
CA ASP A 113 -4.21 -14.43 -6.70
C ASP A 113 -5.43 -14.27 -7.64
N PRO A 114 -5.65 -15.20 -8.58
CA PRO A 114 -6.69 -15.09 -9.59
C PRO A 114 -8.11 -15.27 -9.02
N SER A 115 -8.27 -15.63 -7.75
CA SER A 115 -9.60 -15.88 -7.18
C SER A 115 -10.37 -14.61 -6.83
N TYR A 116 -9.68 -13.48 -6.73
CA TYR A 116 -10.28 -12.19 -6.42
C TYR A 116 -9.73 -11.13 -7.37
N HIS A 117 -10.60 -10.22 -7.81
CA HIS A 117 -10.18 -9.05 -8.57
C HIS A 117 -10.23 -7.83 -7.66
N PRO A 118 -9.15 -7.53 -6.91
CA PRO A 118 -9.18 -6.47 -5.92
C PRO A 118 -9.44 -5.11 -6.56
N MET A 119 -10.40 -4.39 -5.96
CA MET A 119 -10.75 -3.03 -6.34
C MET A 119 -9.57 -2.11 -6.04
N CYS A 120 -9.21 -1.24 -6.99
CA CYS A 120 -8.23 -0.19 -6.76
C CYS A 120 -8.92 1.04 -6.20
N LEU A 121 -8.55 1.43 -4.99
CA LEU A 121 -9.07 2.59 -4.29
C LEU A 121 -7.97 3.63 -4.20
N LEU A 122 -8.30 4.88 -4.52
CA LEU A 122 -7.38 6.01 -4.40
C LEU A 122 -7.69 6.78 -3.13
N VAL A 123 -6.65 7.28 -2.47
CA VAL A 123 -6.77 8.16 -1.30
C VAL A 123 -5.56 9.07 -1.19
N ARG A 124 -5.79 10.32 -0.77
CA ARG A 124 -4.72 11.28 -0.53
C ARG A 124 -4.45 11.43 0.97
N GLN A 125 -3.20 11.69 1.33
CA GLN A 125 -2.84 12.02 2.70
C GLN A 125 -3.64 13.23 3.21
N GLY A 126 -4.28 13.10 4.36
CA GLY A 126 -5.15 14.11 4.96
C GLY A 126 -6.63 14.01 4.57
N GLU A 127 -7.02 13.09 3.67
CA GLU A 127 -8.40 12.86 3.26
C GLU A 127 -9.18 12.07 4.32
N GLN A 128 -9.42 12.68 5.49
CA GLN A 128 -10.15 12.05 6.59
C GLN A 128 -11.68 12.12 6.39
N PRO A 129 -12.45 11.10 6.80
CA PRO A 129 -12.03 9.87 7.50
C PRO A 129 -11.58 8.73 6.56
N ARG A 130 -11.57 8.97 5.24
CA ARG A 130 -11.33 7.94 4.23
C ARG A 130 -9.93 7.33 4.36
N GLU A 131 -8.90 8.16 4.55
CA GLU A 131 -7.53 7.74 4.78
C GLU A 131 -7.42 6.84 6.02
N GLY A 132 -8.06 7.23 7.13
CA GLY A 132 -8.13 6.41 8.34
C GLY A 132 -8.74 5.03 8.10
N PHE A 133 -9.86 4.97 7.36
CA PHE A 133 -10.57 3.72 7.07
C PHE A 133 -9.87 2.81 6.05
N LEU A 134 -9.23 3.40 5.03
CA LEU A 134 -8.61 2.63 3.95
C LEU A 134 -7.20 2.17 4.29
N LEU A 135 -6.43 2.96 5.05
CA LEU A 135 -5.03 2.67 5.31
C LEU A 135 -4.66 2.71 6.79
N LEU A 136 -4.79 3.86 7.46
CA LEU A 136 -4.08 4.08 8.74
C LEU A 136 -4.48 3.09 9.84
N ARG A 137 -5.76 2.71 9.92
CA ARG A 137 -6.21 1.71 10.91
C ARG A 137 -5.65 0.30 10.68
N ASN A 138 -5.11 0.03 9.49
CA ASN A 138 -4.54 -1.26 9.11
C ASN A 138 -3.01 -1.28 9.20
N LEU A 139 -2.40 -0.20 9.71
CA LEU A 139 -0.99 -0.14 10.05
C LEU A 139 -0.78 -0.83 11.41
N ILE A 140 -0.80 -2.16 11.37
CA ILE A 140 -0.85 -3.02 12.56
C ILE A 140 0.41 -3.01 13.43
N ASP A 141 1.52 -2.45 12.94
CA ASP A 141 2.72 -2.30 13.74
C ASP A 141 2.60 -1.10 14.71
N ASP A 142 1.73 -0.14 14.40
CA ASP A 142 1.45 1.02 15.24
C ASP A 142 0.47 0.71 16.39
N GLN A 143 0.52 1.54 17.43
CA GLN A 143 -0.51 1.57 18.46
C GLN A 143 -1.80 2.18 17.90
N MET A 144 -2.90 1.41 17.94
CA MET A 144 -4.22 1.86 17.48
C MET A 144 -5.32 1.47 18.47
N GLY A 145 -6.20 2.41 18.82
CA GLY A 145 -7.42 2.12 19.57
C GLY A 145 -7.23 1.43 20.93
N GLY A 146 -6.11 1.69 21.61
CA GLY A 146 -5.78 1.10 22.91
C GLY A 146 -5.03 -0.23 22.86
N SER A 147 -4.65 -0.72 21.67
CA SER A 147 -3.70 -1.83 21.54
C SER A 147 -2.27 -1.38 21.88
N THR A 148 -1.40 -2.33 22.22
CA THR A 148 0.05 -2.10 22.24
C THR A 148 0.57 -2.14 20.81
N GLY A 149 1.51 -1.24 20.48
CA GLY A 149 2.24 -1.35 19.21
C GLY A 149 3.11 -2.60 19.18
N TYR A 150 3.55 -3.02 17.99
CA TYR A 150 4.30 -4.27 17.84
C TYR A 150 5.59 -4.30 18.69
N VAL A 151 6.33 -3.19 18.72
CA VAL A 151 7.57 -3.07 19.52
C VAL A 151 7.28 -3.19 21.02
N ASP A 152 6.26 -2.51 21.51
CA ASP A 152 5.86 -2.57 22.92
C ASP A 152 5.40 -3.96 23.32
N TRP A 153 4.65 -4.64 22.44
CA TRP A 153 4.21 -6.00 22.63
C TRP A 153 5.39 -6.98 22.73
N MET A 154 6.40 -6.84 21.87
CA MET A 154 7.63 -7.64 21.92
C MET A 154 8.41 -7.41 23.23
N LEU A 155 8.49 -6.17 23.70
CA LEU A 155 9.13 -5.85 24.99
C LEU A 155 8.35 -6.43 26.17
N GLN A 156 7.01 -6.38 26.12
CA GLN A 156 6.16 -6.99 27.14
C GLN A 156 6.36 -8.51 27.20
N LEU A 157 6.35 -9.18 26.05
CA LEU A 157 6.62 -10.62 25.96
C LEU A 157 7.98 -10.99 26.54
N HIS A 158 9.03 -10.25 26.15
CA HIS A 158 10.37 -10.48 26.67
C HIS A 158 10.42 -10.40 28.20
N ARG A 159 9.79 -9.38 28.80
CA ARG A 159 9.72 -9.25 30.27
C ARG A 159 8.97 -10.41 30.93
N GLN A 160 7.86 -10.85 30.35
CA GLN A 160 7.08 -11.97 30.88
C GLN A 160 7.87 -13.29 30.85
N VAL A 161 8.65 -13.54 29.79
CA VAL A 161 9.49 -14.73 29.71
C VAL A 161 10.58 -14.69 30.79
N GLN A 162 11.22 -13.54 31.00
CA GLN A 162 12.28 -13.38 32.02
C GLN A 162 11.76 -13.51 33.46
N GLN A 163 10.51 -13.12 33.74
CA GLN A 163 9.91 -13.24 35.07
C GLN A 163 9.43 -14.66 35.41
N ASN A 164 9.18 -15.48 34.38
CA ASN A 164 8.71 -16.86 34.52
C ASN A 164 9.85 -17.89 34.38
N ALA A 165 11.10 -17.43 34.22
CA ALA A 165 12.31 -18.24 34.20
C ALA A 165 13.00 -18.24 35.56
#